data_AF-A0A6P7GLF2-F1
#
_entry.id   AF-A0A6P7GLF2-F1
#
_cell.length_a   1.000
_cell.length_b   1.000
_cell.length_c   1.000
_cell.angle_alpha   90.00
_cell.angle_beta   90.00
_cell.angle_gamma   90.00
#
_symmetry.space_group_name_H-M   'P 1'
#
loop_
_entity.id
_entity.type
_entity.pdbx_description
1 polymer ?
#
loop_
_entity_poly.entity_id
_entity_poly.type
_entity_poly.pdbx_seq_one_letter_code
_entity_poly.pdbx_strand_id
1 'polypeptide(L)'
;MNLSSDEVLHVLGNILGSLQRGRTSLIVPRKKTIYDLLKSRNMKSLAPPLAEDLAISFYIQSHKLVFVMYHLMNNQGVMTPDSTPAECSVPWLNEVLVLFTVGLQLCQQLKDK
;
A
#
# COMPACT_ATOMS: atom_id res chain seq x y z
N MET A 1 1.30 11.77 -38.46
CA MET A 1 1.64 10.36 -38.16
C MET A 1 0.41 9.75 -37.52
N ASN A 2 -0.31 8.89 -38.24
CA ASN A 2 -1.42 8.14 -37.67
C ASN A 2 -0.83 6.96 -36.91
N LEU A 3 -0.96 6.93 -35.59
CA LEU A 3 -0.72 5.68 -34.86
C LEU A 3 -1.69 4.63 -35.38
N SER A 4 -1.22 3.40 -35.58
CA SER A 4 -2.13 2.31 -35.93
C SER A 4 -3.07 2.04 -34.75
N SER A 5 -4.26 1.49 -35.02
CA SER A 5 -5.20 1.10 -33.96
C SER A 5 -4.56 0.18 -32.91
N ASP A 6 -3.64 -0.68 -33.35
CA ASP A 6 -2.92 -1.61 -32.48
C ASP A 6 -1.96 -0.90 -31.53
N GLU A 7 -1.26 0.14 -32.00
CA GLU A 7 -0.38 0.95 -31.15
C GLU A 7 -1.18 1.70 -30.07
N VAL A 8 -2.34 2.24 -30.44
CA VAL A 8 -3.26 2.90 -29.49
C VAL A 8 -3.75 1.91 -28.44
N LEU A 9 -4.20 0.72 -28.84
CA LEU A 9 -4.65 -0.32 -27.91
C LEU A 9 -3.51 -0.84 -27.01
N HIS A 10 -2.30 -0.94 -27.54
CA HIS A 10 -1.12 -1.32 -26.76
C HIS A 10 -0.81 -0.28 -25.68
N VAL A 11 -0.74 1.01 -26.05
CA VAL A 11 -0.53 2.10 -25.09
C VAL A 11 -1.64 2.14 -24.04
N LEU A 12 -2.89 1.99 -24.47
CA LEU A 12 -4.05 1.94 -23.58
C LEU A 12 -3.95 0.79 -22.58
N GLY A 13 -3.51 -0.39 -23.02
CA GLY A 13 -3.24 -1.54 -22.16
C GLY A 13 -2.18 -1.26 -21.10
N ASN A 14 -1.10 -0.56 -21.47
CA ASN A 14 -0.05 -0.16 -20.52
C ASN A 14 -0.56 0.83 -19.47
N ILE A 15 -1.42 1.78 -19.86
CA ILE A 15 -2.06 2.74 -18.95
C ILE A 15 -2.99 1.99 -17.99
N LEU A 16 -3.86 1.12 -18.51
CA LEU A 16 -4.80 0.31 -17.72
C LEU A 16 -4.06 -0.54 -16.67
N GLY A 17 -2.99 -1.20 -17.09
CA GLY A 17 -2.12 -1.97 -16.18
C GLY A 17 -1.47 -1.09 -15.10
N SER A 18 -1.05 0.12 -15.45
CA SER A 18 -0.43 1.06 -14.50
C SER A 18 -1.44 1.60 -13.48
N LEU A 19 -2.64 1.99 -13.92
CA LEU A 19 -3.72 2.45 -13.04
C LEU A 19 -4.16 1.32 -12.08
N GLN A 20 -4.28 0.09 -12.58
CA GLN A 20 -4.66 -1.06 -11.76
C GLN A 20 -3.60 -1.39 -10.70
N ARG A 21 -2.31 -1.31 -11.05
CA ARG A 21 -1.21 -1.46 -10.09
C ARG A 21 -1.21 -0.34 -9.05
N GLY A 22 -1.42 0.91 -9.47
CA GLY A 22 -1.56 2.05 -8.56
C GLY A 22 -2.68 1.84 -7.54
N ARG A 23 -3.88 1.52 -8.01
CA ARG A 23 -5.05 1.22 -7.16
C ARG A 23 -4.78 0.07 -6.19
N THR A 24 -4.29 -1.05 -6.70
CA THR A 24 -4.01 -2.25 -5.88
C THR A 24 -2.94 -1.97 -4.83
N SER A 25 -1.93 -1.14 -5.13
CA SER A 25 -0.87 -0.80 -4.19
C SER A 25 -1.34 -0.02 -2.96
N LEU A 26 -2.47 0.69 -3.06
CA LEU A 26 -3.08 1.40 -1.94
C LEU A 26 -4.07 0.50 -1.18
N ILE A 27 -4.84 -0.33 -1.89
CA ILE A 27 -5.85 -1.21 -1.27
C ILE A 27 -5.22 -2.38 -0.53
N VAL A 28 -4.16 -2.98 -1.09
CA VAL A 28 -3.52 -4.18 -0.57
C VAL A 28 -2.24 -3.78 0.18
N PRO A 29 -2.23 -3.78 1.52
CA PRO A 29 -1.04 -3.43 2.27
C PRO A 29 0.08 -4.44 2.04
N ARG A 30 1.31 -3.94 1.87
CA ARG A 30 2.50 -4.78 1.79
C ARG A 30 2.83 -5.32 3.17
N LYS A 31 2.61 -6.61 3.38
CA LYS A 31 3.03 -7.31 4.60
C LYS A 31 4.56 -7.30 4.67
N LYS A 32 5.08 -7.03 5.87
CA LYS A 32 6.51 -7.15 6.19
C LYS A 32 6.68 -8.20 7.28
N THR A 33 7.76 -8.96 7.22
CA THR A 33 8.09 -9.87 8.32
C THR A 33 8.57 -9.06 9.52
N ILE A 34 8.50 -9.63 10.73
CA ILE A 34 9.05 -8.99 11.93
C ILE A 34 10.53 -8.64 11.75
N TYR A 35 11.30 -9.53 11.13
CA TYR A 35 12.70 -9.29 10.82
C TYR A 35 12.91 -8.05 9.93
N ASP A 36 12.05 -7.87 8.92
CA ASP A 36 12.10 -6.69 8.06
C ASP A 36 11.73 -5.41 8.82
N LEU A 37 10.76 -5.49 9.74
CA LEU A 37 10.35 -4.37 10.59
C LEU A 37 11.51 -3.92 11.48
N LEU A 38 12.13 -4.85 12.22
CA LEU A 38 13.26 -4.58 13.12
C LEU A 38 14.46 -3.93 12.39
N LYS A 39 14.71 -4.31 11.13
CA LYS A 39 15.78 -3.73 10.31
C LYS A 39 15.41 -2.41 9.62
N SER A 40 14.13 -2.03 9.63
CA SER A 40 13.60 -0.91 8.85
C SER A 40 14.14 0.44 9.33
N ARG A 41 14.18 1.41 8.41
CA ARG A 41 14.51 2.81 8.74
C ARG A 41 13.56 3.38 9.79
N ASN A 42 12.27 3.02 9.73
CA ASN A 42 11.24 3.50 10.65
C ASN A 42 11.53 3.11 12.10
N MET A 43 12.02 1.88 12.35
CA MET A 43 12.46 1.47 13.69
C MET A 43 13.69 2.27 14.13
N LYS A 44 14.67 2.44 13.23
CA LYS A 44 15.97 3.07 13.53
C LYS A 44 15.90 4.60 13.67
N SER A 45 14.85 5.24 13.17
CA SER A 45 14.70 6.70 13.19
C SER A 45 14.02 7.24 14.44
N LEU A 46 13.53 6.36 15.34
CA LEU A 46 12.88 6.78 16.58
C LEU A 46 13.91 7.30 17.58
N ALA A 47 13.58 8.42 18.23
CA ALA A 47 14.37 9.03 19.28
C ALA A 47 13.46 9.37 20.47
N PRO A 48 13.63 8.74 21.65
CA PRO A 48 14.60 7.67 21.94
C PRO A 48 14.31 6.38 21.15
N PRO A 49 15.30 5.47 21.01
CA PRO A 49 15.08 4.15 20.43
C PRO A 49 13.98 3.40 21.18
N LEU A 50 13.19 2.62 20.43
CA LEU A 50 12.15 1.77 21.00
C LEU A 50 12.79 0.58 21.75
N ALA A 51 12.08 0.02 22.73
CA ALA A 51 12.53 -1.16 23.45
C ALA A 51 12.70 -2.38 22.52
N GLU A 52 13.63 -3.28 22.86
CA GLU A 52 14.02 -4.43 22.01
C GLU A 52 12.92 -5.48 21.89
N ASP A 53 11.95 -5.48 22.79
CA ASP A 53 10.77 -6.33 22.79
C ASP A 53 9.59 -5.72 22.01
N LEU A 54 9.82 -4.62 21.29
CA LEU A 54 8.81 -3.96 20.47
C LEU A 54 9.23 -3.87 19.00
N ALA A 55 8.28 -4.11 18.11
CA ALA A 55 8.41 -3.77 16.70
C ALA A 55 7.24 -2.90 16.26
N ILE A 56 7.46 -1.96 15.35
CA ILE A 56 6.39 -1.14 14.79
C ILE A 56 6.28 -1.29 13.28
N SER A 57 5.06 -1.13 12.77
CA SER A 57 4.75 -1.12 11.35
C SER A 57 3.88 0.09 11.02
N PHE A 58 4.18 0.70 9.88
CA PHE A 58 3.34 1.71 9.24
C PHE A 58 3.01 1.22 7.83
N TYR A 59 1.73 1.25 7.46
CA TYR A 59 1.29 0.94 6.10
C TYR A 59 0.04 1.73 5.73
N ILE A 60 -0.18 1.86 4.42
CA ILE A 60 -1.42 2.40 3.88
C ILE A 60 -2.37 1.24 3.58
N GLN A 61 -3.64 1.40 3.94
CA GLN A 61 -4.73 0.53 3.54
C GLN A 61 -5.90 1.38 3.05
N SER A 62 -6.16 1.32 1.74
CA SER A 62 -7.08 2.21 1.04
C SER A 62 -6.68 3.68 1.26
N HIS A 63 -7.46 4.43 2.04
CA HIS A 63 -7.23 5.84 2.38
C HIS A 63 -6.84 6.02 3.85
N LYS A 64 -6.37 4.97 4.52
CA LYS A 64 -5.97 5.03 5.92
C LYS A 64 -4.47 4.79 6.06
N LEU A 65 -3.82 5.60 6.90
CA LEU A 65 -2.52 5.26 7.47
C LEU A 65 -2.76 4.43 8.72
N VAL A 66 -2.18 3.25 8.75
CA VAL A 66 -2.30 2.30 9.86
C VAL A 66 -0.95 2.17 10.54
N PHE A 67 -0.97 2.29 11.86
CA PHE A 67 0.13 2.03 12.76
C PHE A 67 -0.17 0.79 13.61
N VAL A 68 0.80 -0.11 13.70
CA VAL A 68 0.71 -1.33 14.52
C VAL A 68 1.97 -1.46 15.34
N MET A 69 1.81 -1.81 16.62
CA MET A 69 2.90 -2.15 17.52
C MET A 69 2.81 -3.63 17.91
N TYR A 70 3.91 -4.36 17.76
CA TYR A 70 4.00 -5.78 18.10
C TYR A 70 4.81 -5.92 19.37
N HIS A 71 4.28 -6.70 20.32
CA HIS A 71 5.03 -7.16 21.48
C HIS A 71 5.73 -8.48 21.14
N LEU A 72 7.04 -8.50 21.33
CA LEU A 72 7.89 -9.65 21.01
C LEU A 72 8.01 -10.54 22.26
N MET A 73 6.94 -11.25 22.65
CA MET A 73 6.97 -12.17 23.80
C MET A 73 7.79 -13.44 23.51
N ASN A 74 8.63 -13.86 24.48
CA ASN A 74 9.58 -14.96 24.35
C ASN A 74 8.98 -16.38 24.49
N ASN A 75 7.65 -16.53 24.57
CA ASN A 75 7.04 -17.86 24.67
C ASN A 75 6.76 -18.42 23.27
N GLN A 76 7.70 -19.21 22.75
CA GLN A 76 7.54 -20.10 21.58
C GLN A 76 7.45 -19.45 20.19
N GLY A 77 7.93 -18.21 20.02
CA GLY A 77 8.07 -17.58 18.70
C GLY A 77 6.76 -17.16 18.05
N VAL A 78 5.64 -17.24 18.78
CA VAL A 78 4.35 -16.68 18.36
C VAL A 78 4.31 -15.23 18.82
N MET A 79 4.51 -14.33 17.87
CA MET A 79 4.39 -12.88 18.07
C MET A 79 2.92 -12.52 17.91
N THR A 80 2.21 -12.23 18.99
CA THR A 80 0.84 -11.74 18.90
C THR A 80 0.84 -10.22 18.74
N PRO A 81 0.11 -9.65 17.77
CA PRO A 81 -0.27 -8.25 17.85
C PRO A 81 -1.25 -8.12 19.01
N ASP A 82 -0.74 -7.95 20.22
CA ASP A 82 -1.55 -7.61 21.39
C ASP A 82 -2.07 -6.16 21.32
N SER A 83 -1.90 -5.49 20.18
CA SER A 83 -2.36 -4.12 19.97
C SER A 83 -3.51 -4.04 18.99
N THR A 84 -4.50 -3.23 19.38
CA THR A 84 -5.48 -2.68 18.45
C THR A 84 -4.72 -1.71 17.54
N PRO A 85 -4.74 -1.89 16.20
CA PRO A 85 -4.06 -0.98 15.30
C PRO A 85 -4.62 0.44 15.45
N ALA A 86 -3.75 1.45 15.47
CA ALA A 86 -4.18 2.84 15.39
C ALA A 86 -4.28 3.22 13.91
N GLU A 87 -5.39 3.84 13.52
CA GLU A 87 -5.63 4.25 12.14
C GLU A 87 -6.08 5.70 12.06
N CYS A 88 -5.60 6.40 11.04
CA CYS A 88 -6.09 7.74 10.69
C CYS A 88 -6.40 7.83 9.20
N SER A 89 -7.41 8.65 8.89
CA SER A 89 -7.76 8.94 7.49
C SER A 89 -6.71 9.84 6.86
N VAL A 90 -6.38 9.54 5.61
CA VAL A 90 -5.54 10.33 4.72
C VAL A 90 -6.43 10.73 3.54
N PRO A 91 -7.20 11.83 3.65
CA PRO A 91 -8.31 12.10 2.74
C PRO A 91 -7.93 12.17 1.26
N TRP A 92 -6.75 12.73 0.95
CA TRP A 92 -6.27 12.83 -0.43
C TRP A 92 -6.02 11.47 -1.10
N LEU A 93 -5.76 10.41 -0.32
CA LEU A 93 -5.65 9.05 -0.89
C LEU A 93 -6.99 8.53 -1.39
N ASN A 94 -8.10 8.97 -0.81
CA ASN A 94 -9.43 8.62 -1.30
C ASN A 94 -9.67 9.24 -2.69
N GLU A 95 -9.29 10.50 -2.88
CA GLU A 95 -9.35 11.17 -4.19
C GLU A 95 -8.48 10.45 -5.23
N VAL A 96 -7.27 10.04 -4.85
CA VAL A 96 -6.39 9.25 -5.73
C VAL A 96 -7.03 7.91 -6.14
N LEU A 97 -7.68 7.21 -5.21
CA LEU A 97 -8.39 5.96 -5.51
C LEU A 97 -9.58 6.17 -6.46
N VAL A 98 -10.31 7.27 -6.28
CA VAL A 98 -11.39 7.68 -7.20
C VAL A 98 -10.82 7.96 -8.58
N LEU A 99 -9.73 8.74 -8.68
CA LEU A 99 -9.07 9.05 -9.96
C LEU A 99 -8.55 7.79 -10.66
N PHE A 100 -7.97 6.83 -9.93
CA PHE A 100 -7.61 5.54 -10.52
C PHE A 100 -8.82 4.78 -11.05
N THR A 101 -9.93 4.79 -10.33
CA THR A 101 -11.16 4.10 -10.75
C THR A 101 -11.76 4.72 -12.00
N VAL A 102 -11.86 6.05 -12.04
CA VAL A 102 -12.34 6.80 -13.22
C VAL A 102 -11.41 6.56 -14.41
N GLY A 103 -10.10 6.66 -14.22
CA GLY A 103 -9.13 6.38 -15.28
C GLY A 103 -9.25 4.97 -15.85
N LEU A 104 -9.43 3.96 -14.99
CA LEU A 104 -9.66 2.57 -15.42
C LEU A 104 -10.94 2.43 -16.24
N GLN A 105 -12.04 3.05 -15.80
CA GLN A 105 -13.32 3.01 -16.51
C GLN A 105 -13.22 3.67 -17.89
N LEU A 106 -12.60 4.86 -17.96
CA LEU A 106 -12.40 5.57 -19.23
C LEU A 106 -11.52 4.77 -20.19
N CYS A 107 -10.42 4.17 -19.68
CA CYS A 107 -9.56 3.34 -20.52
C CYS A 107 -10.29 2.10 -21.03
N GLN A 108 -11.13 1.47 -20.21
CA GLN A 108 -11.92 0.32 -20.63
C GLN A 108 -12.96 0.70 -21.70
N GLN A 109 -13.68 1.81 -21.50
CA GLN A 109 -14.64 2.32 -22.49
C GLN A 109 -14.00 2.64 -23.84
N LEU A 110 -12.76 3.17 -23.84
CA LEU A 110 -12.02 3.44 -25.07
C LEU A 110 -11.55 2.15 -25.76
N LYS A 111 -11.29 1.08 -25.00
CA LYS A 111 -10.89 -0.23 -25.54
C LYS A 111 -12.06 -0.99 -26.15
N ASP A 112 -13.27 -0.78 -25.62
CA ASP A 112 -14.50 -1.46 -26.05
C ASP A 112 -15.19 -0.77 -27.25
N LYS A 113 -14.70 0.40 -27.68
CA LYS A 113 -15.15 1.12 -28.88
C LYS A 113 -14.32 0.74 -30.10
#